data_AF-A0A7V9KMJ8-F1
#
_entry.id   AF-A0A7V9KMJ8-F1
#
_cell.length_a   1.000
_cell.length_b   1.000
_cell.length_c   1.000
_cell.angle_alpha   90.00
_cell.angle_beta   90.00
_cell.angle_gamma   90.00
#
_symmetry.space_group_name_H-M   'P 1'
#
loop_
_entity.id
_entity.type
_entity.pdbx_description
1 polymer ?
#
loop_
_entity_poly.entity_id
_entity_poly.type
_entity_poly.pdbx_seq_one_letter_code
_entity_poly.pdbx_strand_id
1 'polypeptide(L)'
;MTERRGQTVAVETEDQLRGRVADCEARLKEIAELVARVRHEINNPLTGVLGQSQLLLREDLNEKARKRAQTIEDLAIRIRDIVAQLRQVQRQPTQTRQGEMTEAK
;
A
#
# COMPACT_ATOMS: atom_id res chain seq x y z
N MET A 1 -28.13 -41.62 30.20
CA MET A 1 -27.91 -40.24 30.68
C MET A 1 -26.68 -39.74 29.92
N THR A 2 -26.93 -38.97 28.87
CA THR A 2 -26.04 -38.68 27.75
C THR A 2 -25.03 -37.56 28.06
N GLU A 3 -23.78 -37.83 27.69
CA GLU A 3 -22.80 -36.91 27.11
C GLU A 3 -22.64 -35.51 27.72
N ARG A 4 -21.71 -35.36 28.67
CA ARG A 4 -20.93 -34.12 28.78
C ARG A 4 -19.79 -34.18 27.78
N ARG A 5 -20.04 -33.69 26.57
CA ARG A 5 -18.97 -33.25 25.66
C ARG A 5 -18.22 -32.11 26.34
N GLY A 6 -17.10 -32.44 26.98
CA GLY A 6 -16.07 -31.49 27.35
C GLY A 6 -15.53 -30.87 26.08
N GLN A 7 -16.03 -29.69 25.74
CA GLN A 7 -15.47 -28.83 24.72
C GLN A 7 -14.19 -28.24 25.32
N THR A 8 -13.11 -29.03 25.30
CA THR A 8 -11.77 -28.56 25.64
C THR A 8 -11.39 -27.54 24.57
N VAL A 9 -11.51 -26.26 24.89
CA VAL A 9 -10.84 -25.21 24.14
C VAL A 9 -9.35 -25.51 24.27
N ALA A 10 -8.74 -26.05 23.21
CA ALA A 10 -7.31 -26.31 23.17
C ALA A 10 -6.58 -24.98 23.40
N VAL A 11 -5.86 -24.87 24.52
CA VAL A 11 -4.99 -23.72 24.79
C VAL A 11 -3.86 -23.78 23.77
N GLU A 12 -3.87 -22.87 22.80
CA GLU A 12 -2.81 -22.74 21.79
C GLU A 12 -1.48 -22.45 22.50
N THR A 13 -0.41 -23.14 22.10
CA THR A 13 0.91 -22.90 22.71
C THR A 13 1.50 -21.57 22.25
N GLU A 14 2.37 -20.96 23.06
CA GLU A 14 3.02 -19.69 22.71
C GLU A 14 3.74 -19.77 21.36
N ASP A 15 4.38 -20.91 21.05
CA ASP A 15 5.03 -21.15 19.76
C ASP A 15 4.06 -21.18 18.59
N GLN A 16 2.86 -21.75 18.77
CA GLN A 16 1.82 -21.75 17.73
C GLN A 16 1.30 -20.33 17.47
N LEU A 17 1.11 -19.53 18.53
CA LEU A 17 0.72 -18.13 18.40
C LEU A 17 1.79 -17.30 17.70
N ARG A 18 3.07 -17.46 18.08
CA ARG A 18 4.21 -16.81 17.42
C ARG A 18 4.32 -17.19 15.95
N GLY A 19 4.13 -18.47 15.62
CA GLY A 19 4.10 -18.95 14.23
C GLY A 19 3.01 -18.27 13.40
N ARG A 20 1.78 -18.17 13.94
CA ARG A 20 0.67 -17.48 13.26
C ARG A 20 0.92 -15.99 13.04
N VAL A 21 1.53 -15.31 14.02
CA VAL A 21 1.92 -13.90 13.89
C VAL A 21 2.98 -13.75 12.80
N ALA A 22 4.01 -14.59 12.79
CA ALA A 22 5.06 -14.57 11.77
C ALA A 22 4.49 -14.82 10.35
N ASP A 23 3.58 -15.78 10.20
CA ASP A 23 2.89 -16.04 8.92
C ASP A 23 2.05 -14.85 8.47
N CYS A 24 1.40 -14.15 9.40
CA CYS A 24 0.63 -12.94 9.11
C CYS A 24 1.53 -11.79 8.66
N GLU A 25 2.65 -11.57 9.36
CA GLU A 25 3.65 -10.56 8.99
C GLU A 25 4.25 -10.82 7.61
N ALA A 26 4.57 -12.07 7.30
CA ALA A 26 5.06 -12.47 5.98
C ALA A 26 4.05 -12.14 4.87
N ARG A 27 2.78 -12.49 5.06
CA ARG A 27 1.71 -12.16 4.10
C ARG A 27 1.51 -10.66 3.92
N LEU A 28 1.57 -9.89 5.01
CA LEU A 28 1.47 -8.42 4.93
C LEU A 28 2.65 -7.81 4.17
N LYS A 29 3.85 -8.36 4.34
CA LYS A 29 5.04 -7.94 3.59
C LYS A 29 4.87 -8.21 2.09
N GLU A 30 4.40 -9.40 1.71
CA GLU A 30 4.13 -9.73 0.30
C GLU A 30 3.11 -8.77 -0.33
N ILE A 31 2.04 -8.43 0.40
CA ILE A 31 1.04 -7.46 -0.04
C ILE A 31 1.67 -6.07 -0.19
N ALA A 32 2.49 -5.63 0.76
CA ALA A 32 3.15 -4.33 0.70
C ALA A 32 4.10 -4.22 -0.50
N GLU A 33 4.84 -5.29 -0.80
CA GLU A 33 5.69 -5.38 -1.99
C GLU A 33 4.88 -5.37 -3.29
N LEU A 34 3.74 -6.08 -3.34
CA LEU A 34 2.84 -6.04 -4.49
C LEU A 34 2.31 -4.63 -4.73
N VAL A 35 1.84 -3.95 -3.68
CA VAL A 35 1.37 -2.56 -3.76
C VAL A 35 2.47 -1.63 -4.24
N ALA A 36 3.72 -1.85 -3.82
CA ALA A 36 4.88 -1.12 -4.31
C ALA A 36 5.04 -1.28 -5.82
N ARG A 37 5.02 -2.52 -6.32
CA ARG A 37 5.16 -2.83 -7.75
C ARG A 37 4.04 -2.19 -8.57
N VAL A 38 2.79 -2.38 -8.15
CA VAL A 38 1.61 -1.79 -8.81
C VAL A 38 1.72 -0.26 -8.89
N ARG A 39 2.13 0.40 -7.80
CA ARG A 39 2.36 1.85 -7.80
C ARG A 39 3.40 2.28 -8.83
N HIS A 40 4.51 1.55 -8.94
CA HIS A 40 5.54 1.84 -9.93
C HIS A 40 5.05 1.62 -11.36
N GLU A 41 4.39 0.49 -11.62
CA GLU A 41 3.86 0.16 -12.94
C GLU A 41 2.76 1.11 -13.42
N ILE A 42 1.97 1.71 -12.52
CA ILE A 42 1.00 2.75 -12.88
C ILE A 42 1.68 4.10 -13.14
N ASN A 43 2.65 4.49 -12.30
CA ASN A 43 3.33 5.77 -12.45
C ASN A 43 4.12 5.86 -13.76
N ASN A 44 4.62 4.74 -14.29
CA ASN A 44 5.37 4.70 -15.54
C ASN A 44 4.57 5.22 -16.76
N PRO A 45 3.44 4.60 -17.16
CA PRO A 45 2.62 5.12 -18.26
C PRO A 45 1.99 6.47 -17.92
N LEU A 46 1.68 6.74 -16.65
CA LEU A 46 1.10 8.02 -16.23
C LEU A 46 2.05 9.20 -16.46
N THR A 47 3.34 8.99 -16.23
CA THR A 47 4.39 9.98 -16.55
C THR A 47 4.41 10.27 -18.05
N GLY A 48 4.25 9.25 -18.88
CA GLY A 48 4.11 9.40 -20.33
C GLY A 48 2.87 10.20 -20.73
N VAL A 49 1.69 9.85 -20.19
CA VAL A 49 0.43 10.57 -20.46
C VAL A 49 0.54 12.05 -20.06
N LEU A 50 1.08 12.33 -18.86
CA LEU A 50 1.27 13.68 -18.38
C LEU A 50 2.22 14.45 -19.30
N GLY A 51 3.38 13.88 -19.63
CA GLY A 51 4.35 14.49 -20.53
C GLY A 51 3.76 14.78 -21.93
N GLN A 52 3.01 13.84 -22.51
CA GLN A 52 2.36 14.05 -23.81
C GLN A 52 1.29 15.13 -23.74
N SER A 53 0.47 15.16 -22.69
CA SER A 53 -0.53 16.24 -22.50
C SER A 53 0.12 17.62 -22.38
N GLN A 54 1.26 17.71 -21.69
CA GLN A 54 2.03 18.94 -21.53
C GLN A 54 2.71 19.38 -22.82
N LEU A 55 3.20 18.45 -23.63
CA LEU A 55 3.74 18.75 -24.96
C LEU A 55 2.65 19.25 -25.90
N LEU A 56 1.48 18.59 -25.93
CA LEU A 56 0.33 19.03 -26.72
C LEU A 56 -0.13 20.45 -26.35
N LEU A 57 -0.16 20.79 -25.06
CA LEU A 57 -0.57 22.12 -24.60
C LEU A 57 0.38 23.26 -25.06
N ARG A 58 1.61 22.93 -25.47
CA ARG A 58 2.59 23.88 -26.04
C ARG A 58 2.40 24.10 -27.54
N GLU A 59 1.63 23.26 -28.22
CA GLU A 59 1.31 23.42 -29.63
C GLU A 59 0.22 24.49 -29.84
N ASP A 60 0.07 24.92 -31.10
CA ASP A 60 -1.00 25.84 -31.50
C ASP A 60 -2.32 25.07 -31.68
N LEU A 61 -3.04 24.93 -30.56
CA LEU A 61 -4.31 24.23 -30.49
C LEU A 61 -5.49 25.20 -30.53
N ASN A 62 -6.54 24.84 -31.27
CA ASN A 62 -7.83 25.50 -31.12
C ASN A 62 -8.39 25.30 -29.70
N GLU A 63 -9.33 26.16 -29.30
CA GLU A 63 -9.86 26.19 -27.92
C GLU A 63 -10.43 24.84 -27.46
N LYS A 64 -11.12 24.13 -28.35
CA LYS A 64 -11.71 22.82 -28.04
C LYS A 64 -10.63 21.75 -27.77
N ALA A 65 -9.56 21.73 -28.56
CA ALA A 65 -8.46 20.81 -28.39
C ALA A 65 -7.64 21.15 -27.14
N ARG A 66 -7.36 22.43 -26.91
CA ARG A 66 -6.69 22.92 -25.69
C ARG A 66 -7.43 22.50 -24.43
N LYS A 67 -8.75 22.71 -24.38
CA LYS A 67 -9.58 22.30 -23.23
C LYS A 67 -9.54 20.80 -22.98
N ARG A 68 -9.53 19.98 -24.03
CA ARG A 68 -9.40 18.51 -23.91
C ARG A 68 -8.03 18.11 -23.39
N ALA A 69 -6.95 18.71 -23.90
CA ALA A 69 -5.59 18.44 -23.43
C ALA A 69 -5.42 18.81 -21.95
N GLN A 70 -6.01 19.94 -21.51
CA GLN A 70 -6.02 20.34 -20.10
C GLN A 70 -6.77 19.33 -19.23
N THR A 71 -7.94 18.86 -19.67
CA THR A 71 -8.67 17.81 -18.95
C THR A 71 -7.85 16.52 -18.83
N ILE A 72 -7.10 16.13 -19.86
CA ILE A 72 -6.22 14.95 -19.79
C ILE A 72 -5.11 15.16 -18.76
N GLU A 73 -4.46 16.32 -18.76
CA GLU A 73 -3.43 16.68 -17.77
C GLU A 73 -3.99 16.62 -16.34
N ASP A 74 -5.13 17.26 -16.10
CA ASP A 74 -5.76 17.32 -14.77
C ASP A 74 -6.14 15.93 -14.24
N LEU A 75 -6.67 15.07 -15.12
CA LEU A 75 -7.00 13.68 -14.79
C LEU A 75 -5.74 12.87 -14.49
N ALA A 76 -4.67 13.04 -15.27
CA ALA A 76 -3.41 12.36 -15.03
C ALA A 76 -2.78 12.76 -13.68
N ILE A 77 -2.81 14.06 -13.35
CA ILE A 77 -2.39 14.58 -12.05
C ILE A 77 -3.21 13.95 -10.92
N ARG A 78 -4.55 13.91 -11.06
CA ARG A 78 -5.41 13.31 -10.04
C ARG A 78 -5.12 11.82 -9.81
N ILE A 79 -4.88 11.06 -10.88
CA ILE A 79 -4.51 9.64 -10.77
C ILE A 79 -3.18 9.51 -10.01
N ARG A 80 -2.18 10.35 -10.33
CA ARG A 80 -0.87 10.35 -9.68
C ARG A 80 -1.02 10.55 -8.17
N ASP A 81 -1.86 11.50 -7.78
CA ASP A 81 -2.05 11.86 -6.38
C ASP A 81 -2.80 10.76 -5.61
N ILE A 82 -3.76 10.06 -6.24
CA ILE A 82 -4.41 8.87 -5.67
C ILE A 82 -3.39 7.75 -5.49
N VAL A 83 -2.59 7.46 -6.51
CA VAL A 83 -1.57 6.41 -6.48
C VAL A 83 -0.46 6.72 -5.47
N ALA A 84 -0.16 7.99 -5.23
CA ALA A 84 0.80 8.42 -4.23
C ALA A 84 0.36 8.05 -2.80
N GLN A 85 -0.94 7.96 -2.52
CA GLN A 85 -1.46 7.55 -1.21
C GLN A 85 -1.09 6.09 -0.88
N LEU A 86 -0.87 5.25 -1.88
CA LEU A 86 -0.40 3.87 -1.70
C LEU A 86 1.01 3.78 -1.08
N ARG A 87 1.78 4.88 -1.02
CA ARG A 87 3.07 4.91 -0.30
C ARG A 87 2.92 4.59 1.19
N GLN A 88 1.76 4.87 1.78
CA GLN A 88 1.52 4.65 3.21
C GLN A 88 1.48 3.16 3.59
N VAL A 89 1.17 2.28 2.63
CA VAL A 89 1.11 0.82 2.85
C VAL A 89 2.48 0.21 3.18
N GLN A 90 3.59 0.89 2.84
CA GLN A 90 4.96 0.42 3.13
C GLN A 90 5.48 0.84 4.51
N ARG A 91 4.86 1.84 5.16
CA ARG A 91 5.27 2.23 6.51
C ARG A 91 4.66 1.23 7.49
N GLN A 92 5.39 0.16 7.79
CA GLN A 92 5.20 -0.50 9.09
C GLN A 92 5.43 0.58 10.16
N PRO A 93 4.50 0.78 11.12
CA PRO A 93 4.88 1.49 12.34
C PRO A 93 5.98 0.62 12.93
N THR A 94 7.21 1.11 12.86
CA THR A 94 8.32 0.51 13.59
C THR A 94 7.82 0.46 15.02
N GLN A 95 7.47 -0.74 15.50
CA GLN A 95 7.23 -0.94 16.91
C GLN A 95 8.58 -0.63 17.54
N THR A 96 8.73 0.59 18.02
CA THR A 96 9.78 0.93 18.97
C THR A 96 9.49 0.03 20.17
N ARG A 97 10.04 -1.18 20.16
CA ARG A 97 10.32 -1.92 21.37
C ARG A 97 11.33 -1.06 22.12
N GLN A 98 10.83 -0.08 22.88
CA GLN A 98 11.61 0.51 23.95
C GLN A 98 11.94 -0.65 24.88
N GLY A 99 13.23 -0.98 24.90
CA GLY A 99 13.77 -2.13 25.59
C GLY A 99 13.39 -2.15 27.06
N GLU A 100 13.11 -3.37 27.47
CA GLU A 100 13.35 -3.92 28.79
C GLU A 100 14.56 -3.29 29.53
N MET A 101 14.35 -3.16 30.84
CA MET A 101 15.35 -3.31 31.89
C MET A 101 16.40 -2.21 32.03
N THR A 102 16.07 -1.21 32.84
CA THR A 102 17.07 -0.59 33.73
C THR A 102 16.84 -1.09 35.16
N GLU A 103 17.21 -2.36 35.41
CA GLU A 103 17.62 -2.81 36.73
C GLU A 103 19.09 -3.24 36.61
N ALA A 104 19.99 -2.35 37.01
CA ALA A 104 21.34 -2.66 37.47
C ALA A 104 21.96 -1.39 38.06
N LYS A 105 21.63 -1.10 39.33
CA LYS A 105 22.57 -0.78 40.41
C LYS A 105 21.83 -0.46 41.70
#